data_AF-A0AAV2TBY5-F1
#
_entry.id   AF-A0AAV2TBY5-F1
#
_cell.length_a   1.000
_cell.length_b   1.000
_cell.length_c   1.000
_cell.angle_alpha   90.00
_cell.angle_beta   90.00
_cell.angle_gamma   90.00
#
_symmetry.space_group_name_H-M   'P 1'
#
loop_
_entity.id
_entity.type
_entity.pdbx_description
1 polymer ?
#
loop_
_entity_poly.entity_id
_entity_poly.type
_entity_poly.pdbx_seq_one_letter_code
_entity_poly.pdbx_strand_id
1 'polypeptide(L)'
;MDRVTVLCCSNMSGTDKRKLLVIGKIAKPRCFKGLKMDSLPVVYRANRNAWMTSELFKEWLKDWGGELQQKWRKVLLLLDNCAAHPRLDCLKNIQLEFLPPRTTARNAFFTRWL
;
A
#
# COMPACT_ATOMS: atom_id res chain seq x y z
N MET A 1 -20.77 11.09 4.90
CA MET A 1 -20.25 9.96 4.10
C MET A 1 -19.24 9.18 4.90
N ASP A 2 -19.45 7.88 5.03
CA ASP A 2 -18.45 6.94 5.50
C ASP A 2 -17.53 6.57 4.34
N ARG A 3 -16.23 6.54 4.62
CA ARG A 3 -15.19 6.24 3.63
C ARG A 3 -14.18 5.30 4.25
N VAL A 4 -13.77 4.33 3.45
CA VAL A 4 -12.65 3.44 3.72
C VAL A 4 -11.79 3.40 2.47
N THR A 5 -10.47 3.52 2.63
CA THR A 5 -9.50 3.28 1.55
C THR A 5 -8.82 1.95 1.79
N VAL A 6 -8.62 1.18 0.74
CA VAL A 6 -7.89 -0.10 0.80
C VAL A 6 -6.74 -0.03 -0.19
N LEU A 7 -5.51 -0.22 0.30
CA LEU A 7 -4.36 -0.48 -0.56
C LEU A 7 -4.22 -1.98 -0.77
N CYS A 8 -4.21 -2.35 -2.06
CA CYS A 8 -3.94 -3.68 -2.56
C CYS A 8 -2.60 -3.67 -3.28
N CYS A 9 -1.77 -4.69 -3.06
CA CYS A 9 -0.52 -4.87 -3.77
C CYS A 9 -0.30 -6.35 -4.05
N SER A 10 0.00 -6.69 -5.30
CA SER A 10 0.34 -8.05 -5.72
C SER A 10 1.44 -8.03 -6.76
N ASN A 11 2.09 -9.17 -6.95
CA ASN A 11 2.95 -9.37 -8.12
C ASN A 11 2.14 -9.41 -9.43
N MET A 12 2.86 -9.37 -10.56
CA MET A 12 2.25 -9.34 -11.90
C MET A 12 1.37 -10.56 -12.19
N SER A 13 1.73 -11.75 -11.70
CA SER A 13 0.92 -12.97 -11.86
C SER A 13 -0.23 -13.08 -10.86
N GLY A 14 -0.32 -12.19 -9.87
CA GLY A 14 -1.33 -12.23 -8.81
C GLY A 14 -1.20 -13.38 -7.80
N THR A 15 -0.11 -14.15 -7.85
CA THR A 15 0.15 -15.30 -6.96
C THR A 15 0.71 -14.88 -5.60
N ASP A 16 1.44 -13.77 -5.54
CA ASP A 16 1.99 -13.20 -4.31
C ASP A 16 1.20 -11.92 -4.00
N LYS A 17 0.29 -11.99 -3.03
CA LYS A 17 -0.56 -10.88 -2.59
C LYS A 17 -0.10 -10.39 -1.22
N ARG A 18 0.08 -9.08 -1.08
CA ARG A 18 0.37 -8.46 0.21
C ARG A 18 -0.88 -8.43 1.10
N LYS A 19 -0.64 -8.40 2.41
CA LYS A 19 -1.69 -8.13 3.40
C LYS A 19 -2.30 -6.75 3.09
N LEU A 20 -3.63 -6.67 3.06
CA LEU A 20 -4.32 -5.42 2.75
C LEU A 20 -4.04 -4.37 3.82
N LEU A 21 -3.84 -3.13 3.39
CA LEU A 21 -3.83 -1.97 4.27
C LEU A 21 -5.18 -1.26 4.15
N VAL A 22 -5.92 -1.21 5.25
CA VAL A 22 -7.24 -0.57 5.35
C VAL A 22 -7.10 0.72 6.13
N ILE A 23 -7.56 1.82 5.56
CA ILE A 23 -7.54 3.15 6.16
C ILE A 23 -8.98 3.60 6.40
N GLY A 24 -9.38 3.68 7.66
CA GLY A 24 -10.66 4.23 8.09
C GLY A 24 -10.52 5.61 8.71
N LYS A 25 -11.66 6.19 9.13
CA LYS A 25 -11.68 7.51 9.80
C LYS A 25 -11.22 7.48 11.25
N ILE A 26 -11.61 6.43 11.95
CA ILE A 26 -11.47 6.31 13.41
C ILE A 26 -10.44 5.23 13.70
N ALA A 27 -9.51 5.52 14.62
CA ALA A 27 -8.45 4.58 15.02
C ALA A 27 -8.99 3.23 15.49
N LYS A 28 -10.11 3.23 16.24
CA LYS A 28 -10.81 2.03 16.66
C LYS A 28 -12.31 2.16 16.44
N PRO A 29 -12.82 1.74 15.25
CA PRO A 29 -14.24 1.71 14.96
C PRO A 29 -15.03 0.88 15.98
N ARG A 30 -16.30 1.24 16.20
CA ARG A 30 -17.18 0.53 17.14
C ARG A 30 -17.37 -0.95 16.79
N CYS A 31 -17.30 -1.31 15.50
CA CYS A 31 -17.38 -2.71 15.05
C CYS A 31 -16.16 -3.56 15.44
N PHE A 32 -15.04 -2.95 15.83
CA PHE A 32 -13.87 -3.65 16.36
C PHE A 32 -13.78 -3.59 17.89
N LYS A 33 -14.88 -3.25 18.57
CA LYS A 33 -14.94 -3.29 20.04
C LYS A 33 -14.71 -4.72 20.53
N GLY A 34 -13.80 -4.89 21.49
CA GLY A 34 -13.43 -6.20 22.03
C GLY A 34 -12.41 -6.98 21.19
N LEU A 35 -12.07 -6.52 19.97
CA LEU A 35 -11.04 -7.14 19.15
C LEU A 35 -9.67 -6.49 19.38
N LYS A 36 -8.61 -7.29 19.26
CA LYS A 36 -7.23 -6.81 19.12
C LYS A 36 -7.03 -6.42 17.67
N MET A 37 -6.50 -5.22 17.41
CA MET A 37 -6.31 -4.75 16.02
C MET A 37 -5.27 -5.62 15.29
N ASP A 38 -4.28 -6.13 16.02
CA ASP A 38 -3.22 -6.99 15.46
C ASP A 38 -3.72 -8.38 15.07
N SER A 39 -4.84 -8.84 15.63
CA SER A 39 -5.45 -10.12 15.24
C SER A 39 -6.28 -10.02 13.96
N LEU A 40 -6.42 -8.83 13.38
CA LEU A 40 -7.13 -8.67 12.12
C LEU A 40 -6.31 -9.26 10.96
N PRO A 41 -6.98 -9.87 9.96
CA PRO A 41 -6.33 -10.36 8.74
C PRO A 41 -5.86 -9.23 7.82
N VAL A 42 -6.03 -7.96 8.22
CA VAL A 42 -5.61 -6.76 7.51
C VAL A 42 -4.74 -5.89 8.42
N VAL A 43 -3.92 -5.02 7.82
CA VAL A 43 -3.30 -3.91 8.57
C VAL A 43 -4.30 -2.78 8.58
N TYR A 44 -4.67 -2.29 9.77
CA TYR A 44 -5.59 -1.16 9.90
C TYR A 44 -4.83 0.11 10.31
N ARG A 45 -5.16 1.23 9.66
CA ARG A 45 -4.70 2.58 10.00
C ARG A 45 -5.89 3.53 10.00
N ALA A 46 -5.74 4.67 10.65
CA ALA A 46 -6.77 5.69 10.66
C ALA A 46 -6.23 7.04 10.21
N ASN A 47 -7.05 7.73 9.43
CA ASN A 47 -6.85 9.10 8.98
C ASN A 47 -8.21 9.79 8.99
N ARG A 48 -8.31 11.04 9.46
CA ARG A 48 -9.58 11.79 9.54
C ARG A 48 -10.38 11.77 8.24
N ASN A 49 -9.68 11.81 7.10
CA ASN A 49 -10.29 11.80 5.76
C ASN A 49 -10.46 10.40 5.15
N ALA A 50 -9.96 9.37 5.86
CA ALA A 50 -9.89 7.97 5.41
C ALA A 50 -9.26 7.82 4.02
N TRP A 51 -8.24 8.63 3.73
CA TRP A 51 -7.46 8.57 2.50
C TRP A 51 -6.02 8.15 2.78
N MET A 52 -5.35 7.65 1.75
CA MET A 52 -3.91 7.45 1.78
C MET A 52 -3.20 8.80 1.94
N THR A 53 -2.15 8.84 2.75
CA THR A 53 -1.22 9.97 2.85
C THR A 53 0.20 9.48 2.59
N SER A 54 1.09 10.41 2.25
CA SER A 54 2.50 10.12 2.01
C SER A 54 3.16 9.49 3.24
N GLU A 55 2.76 9.88 4.44
CA GLU A 55 3.25 9.33 5.71
C GLU A 55 2.82 7.87 5.89
N LEU A 56 1.52 7.58 5.72
CA LEU A 56 1.01 6.21 5.82
C LEU A 56 1.63 5.29 4.77
N PHE A 57 1.87 5.81 3.56
CA PHE A 57 2.54 5.07 2.50
C PHE A 57 4.02 4.79 2.83
N LYS A 58 4.75 5.78 3.36
CA LYS A 58 6.14 5.60 3.83
C LYS A 58 6.25 4.55 4.94
N GLU A 59 5.35 4.59 5.92
CA GLU A 59 5.29 3.59 6.99
C GLU A 59 5.06 2.19 6.42
N TRP A 60 4.09 2.05 5.52
CA TRP A 60 3.80 0.78 4.87
C TRP A 60 4.98 0.23 4.07
N LEU A 61 5.71 1.10 3.34
CA LEU A 61 6.93 0.72 2.61
C LEU A 61 8.06 0.30 3.55
N LYS A 62 8.23 0.98 4.69
CA LYS A 62 9.25 0.64 5.68
C LYS A 62 8.99 -0.74 6.29
N ASP A 63 7.76 -1.01 6.68
CA ASP A 63 7.35 -2.30 7.23
C ASP A 63 7.57 -3.41 6.20
N TRP A 64 7.15 -3.19 4.94
CA TRP A 64 7.36 -4.16 3.88
C TRP A 64 8.85 -4.36 3.53
N GLY A 65 9.65 -3.29 3.53
CA GLY A 65 11.09 -3.36 3.31
C GLY A 65 11.78 -4.24 4.36
N GLY A 66 11.37 -4.15 5.63
CA GLY A 66 11.84 -5.02 6.70
C GLY A 66 11.51 -6.49 6.46
N GLU A 67 10.27 -6.80 6.05
CA GLU A 67 9.87 -8.17 5.70
C GLU A 67 10.65 -8.72 4.50
N LEU A 68 10.89 -7.90 3.47
CA LEU A 68 11.66 -8.31 2.28
C LEU A 68 13.12 -8.56 2.63
N GLN A 69 13.70 -7.74 3.50
CA GLN A 69 15.07 -7.93 3.98
C GLN A 69 15.22 -9.27 4.72
N GLN A 70 14.28 -9.63 5.59
CA GLN A 70 14.28 -10.93 6.28
C GLN A 70 14.17 -12.10 5.30
N LYS A 71 13.45 -11.90 4.19
CA LYS A 71 13.29 -12.90 3.12
C LYS A 71 14.40 -12.85 2.08
N TRP A 72 15.39 -11.98 2.22
CA TRP A 72 16.45 -11.74 1.22
C TRP A 72 15.90 -11.46 -0.19
N ARG A 73 14.73 -10.82 -0.28
CA ARG A 73 14.06 -10.50 -1.55
C ARG A 73 14.25 -9.03 -1.90
N LYS A 74 14.31 -8.75 -3.20
CA LYS A 74 14.20 -7.41 -3.78
C LYS A 74 13.01 -7.38 -4.74
N VAL A 75 12.31 -6.25 -4.80
CA VAL A 75 11.13 -6.07 -5.64
C VAL A 75 11.14 -4.71 -6.33
N LEU A 76 10.47 -4.67 -7.49
CA LEU A 76 10.10 -3.45 -8.17
C LEU A 76 8.63 -3.14 -7.88
N LEU A 77 8.34 -1.93 -7.40
CA LEU A 77 6.99 -1.46 -7.15
C LEU A 77 6.62 -0.38 -8.16
N LEU A 78 5.62 -0.67 -8.99
CA LEU A 78 5.07 0.26 -9.97
C LEU A 78 3.99 1.13 -9.31
N LEU A 79 4.11 2.46 -9.46
CA LEU A 79 3.22 3.44 -8.83
C LEU A 79 2.71 4.46 -9.83
N ASP A 80 1.52 5.01 -9.58
CA ASP A 80 1.03 6.21 -10.25
C ASP A 80 1.67 7.47 -9.66
N ASN A 81 1.64 8.57 -10.43
CA ASN A 81 2.13 9.86 -9.98
C ASN A 81 1.09 10.57 -9.11
N CYS A 82 0.93 10.09 -7.88
CA CYS A 82 0.01 10.63 -6.87
C CYS A 82 0.81 11.30 -5.73
N ALA A 83 0.29 12.40 -5.17
CA ALA A 83 0.94 13.09 -4.04
C ALA A 83 1.15 12.19 -2.81
N ALA A 84 0.26 11.20 -2.63
CA ALA A 84 0.38 10.19 -1.57
C ALA A 84 1.53 9.20 -1.80
N HIS A 85 2.14 9.16 -2.99
CA HIS A 85 3.25 8.30 -3.37
C HIS A 85 4.52 9.15 -3.59
N PRO A 86 5.17 9.60 -2.50
CA PRO A 86 6.41 10.37 -2.61
C PRO A 86 7.51 9.50 -3.24
N ARG A 87 8.41 10.15 -3.97
CA ARG A 87 9.68 9.53 -4.37
C ARG A 87 10.55 9.32 -3.13
N LEU A 88 11.11 8.12 -2.99
CA LEU A 88 11.95 7.72 -1.87
C LEU A 88 13.17 6.98 -2.41
N ASP A 89 14.35 7.52 -2.12
CA ASP A 89 15.60 6.97 -2.67
C ASP A 89 16.36 6.08 -1.67
N CYS A 90 15.86 5.95 -0.43
CA CYS A 90 16.56 5.27 0.68
C CYS A 90 16.04 3.86 1.00
N LEU A 91 15.28 3.24 0.09
CA LEU A 91 14.75 1.87 0.26
C LEU A 91 15.75 0.82 -0.25
N LYS A 92 16.13 -0.14 0.59
CA LYS A 92 17.15 -1.16 0.24
C LYS A 92 16.61 -2.31 -0.63
N ASN A 93 15.37 -2.72 -0.38
CA ASN A 93 14.77 -3.93 -0.97
C ASN A 93 13.61 -3.63 -1.93
N ILE A 94 13.20 -2.38 -2.02
CA ILE A 94 12.07 -1.94 -2.84
C ILE A 94 12.59 -0.83 -3.74
N GLN A 95 12.57 -1.06 -5.05
CA GLN A 95 12.76 -0.01 -6.04
C GLN A 95 11.40 0.53 -6.45
N LEU A 96 11.25 1.87 -6.45
CA LEU A 96 10.02 2.54 -6.86
C LEU A 96 10.15 3.00 -8.30
N GLU A 97 9.21 2.62 -9.15
CA GLU A 97 9.11 3.12 -10.52
C GLU A 97 7.75 3.77 -10.73
N PHE A 98 7.76 4.97 -11.29
CA PHE A 98 6.55 5.75 -11.50
C PHE A 98 6.14 5.66 -12.96
N LEU A 99 4.86 5.38 -13.17
CA LEU A 99 4.25 5.41 -14.49
C LEU A 99 4.33 6.83 -15.07
N PRO A 100 4.34 6.97 -16.41
CA PRO A 100 4.32 8.27 -17.07
C PRO A 100 3.18 9.17 -16.55
N PRO A 101 3.39 10.50 -16.47
CA PRO A 101 2.35 11.42 -16.06
C PRO A 101 1.08 11.26 -16.91
N ARG A 102 -0.11 11.35 -16.28
CA ARG A 102 -1.42 11.17 -16.93
C ARG A 102 -1.73 9.75 -17.44
N THR A 103 -1.08 8.73 -16.87
CA THR A 103 -1.55 7.35 -17.01
C THR A 103 -2.76 7.12 -16.09
N THR A 104 -3.88 7.78 -16.36
CA THR A 104 -5.17 7.41 -15.75
C THR A 104 -5.62 6.12 -16.41
N ALA A 105 -5.53 5.00 -15.69
CA ALA A 105 -6.12 3.76 -16.16
C ALA A 105 -7.64 3.94 -16.27
N ARG A 106 -8.15 4.26 -17.48
CA ARG A 106 -9.48 3.79 -17.87
C ARG A 106 -9.36 2.28 -17.95
N ASN A 107 -9.60 1.58 -16.84
CA ASN A 107 -9.69 0.12 -16.75
C ASN A 107 -8.70 -0.63 -17.66
N ALA A 108 -7.41 -0.67 -17.32
CA ALA A 108 -6.46 -1.45 -18.12
C ALA A 108 -5.45 -2.17 -17.22
N PHE A 109 -5.63 -3.49 -17.14
CA PHE A 109 -4.54 -4.44 -17.02
C PHE A 109 -3.50 -4.09 -18.09
N PHE A 110 -2.44 -3.36 -17.73
CA PHE A 110 -1.34 -3.14 -18.66
C PHE A 110 -0.39 -4.33 -18.58
N THR A 111 -0.66 -5.29 -19.46
CA THR A 111 0.37 -6.14 -20.06
C THR A 111 1.34 -5.23 -20.82
N ARG A 112 2.66 -5.41 -20.65
CA ARG A 112 3.69 -5.56 -21.72
C ARG A 112 5.11 -5.13 -21.25
N TRP A 113 5.99 -6.14 -21.19
CA TRP A 113 7.46 -6.22 -21.44
C TRP A 113 8.36 -5.00 -21.22
N LEU A 114 9.33 -5.13 -20.30
CA LEU A 114 10.73 -5.53 -20.58
C LEU A 114 11.22 -6.46 -19.47
#